data_AF-A0A3D0CTH8-F1
#
_entry.id   AF-A0A3D0CTH8-F1
#
_cell.length_a   1.000
_cell.length_b   1.000
_cell.length_c   1.000
_cell.angle_alpha   90.00
_cell.angle_beta   90.00
_cell.angle_gamma   90.00
#
_symmetry.space_group_name_H-M   'P 1'
#
loop_
_entity.id
_entity.type
_entity.pdbx_description
1 polymer ?
#
loop_
_entity_poly.entity_id
_entity_poly.type
_entity_poly.pdbx_seq_one_letter_code
_entity_poly.pdbx_strand_id
1 'polypeptide(L)'
;MAEAELLNRIRAAVHPVTGTASELDRVMELVGDARVLLLGEATHGTAEFYRERAHITERLVREKGFTIVAVEADWPDAYRVNRYVRGAAESAGESLSDFERFPIWMWRNREVLDFIRRLRNYNDSQNDPARKAGFYGLDLYSLFSSMAAVIDFLEEIDPEAATAARYRYSCFDMYADEAQVYGYMVTAGLIEACEEQAVQQLLELRRNRAEYTRFVPEDEVFYAEQNALVAKNAEQYYRTMYRGGAASWNLRDRHMVETLQELLNYFGPDAKAVVWEHNSHIGDARATSMSDRGELNVGQLVRQRFGDQAVLIGFGTYTGTVTAASGWDAPPERKVVRPALPNSWELLFHQTGVPKFFLPLRDLADPQLANFVETRRLERAIGVLYLPETERISHYFSARLRPQFDGYLWFDRTEAVAPLEHFPEWEEVEEVPETYPFGL
;
A
#
# COMPACT_ATOMS: atom_id res chain seq x y z
N MET A 1 21.07 -29.79 2.80
CA MET A 1 20.38 -30.25 1.58
C MET A 1 21.19 -29.78 0.39
N ALA A 2 21.38 -30.61 -0.63
CA ALA A 2 22.01 -30.14 -1.87
C ALA A 2 21.07 -29.16 -2.59
N GLU A 3 21.62 -28.10 -3.20
CA GLU A 3 20.82 -27.05 -3.84
C GLU A 3 19.86 -27.57 -4.91
N ALA A 4 20.29 -28.56 -5.71
CA ALA A 4 19.45 -29.20 -6.71
C ALA A 4 18.23 -29.93 -6.12
N GLU A 5 18.39 -30.57 -4.95
CA GLU A 5 17.28 -31.23 -4.25
C GLU A 5 16.27 -30.19 -3.75
N LEU A 6 16.75 -29.08 -3.20
CA LEU A 6 15.91 -27.97 -2.76
C LEU A 6 15.09 -27.37 -3.91
N LEU A 7 15.74 -27.09 -5.05
CA LEU A 7 15.06 -26.53 -6.22
C LEU A 7 13.95 -27.47 -6.73
N ASN A 8 14.18 -28.79 -6.71
CA ASN A 8 13.15 -29.76 -7.09
C ASN A 8 11.97 -29.77 -6.12
N ARG A 9 12.23 -29.63 -4.81
CA ARG A 9 11.15 -29.50 -3.80
C ARG A 9 10.33 -28.23 -4.01
N ILE A 10 10.98 -27.10 -4.31
CA ILE A 10 10.27 -25.85 -4.64
C ILE A 10 9.42 -26.04 -5.90
N ARG A 11 10.00 -26.56 -6.99
CA ARG A 11 9.26 -26.85 -8.25
C ARG A 11 8.03 -27.72 -8.03
N ALA A 12 8.10 -28.68 -7.12
CA ALA A 12 6.98 -29.55 -6.80
C ALA A 12 5.89 -28.87 -5.94
N ALA A 13 6.24 -27.81 -5.20
CA ALA A 13 5.33 -27.11 -4.28
C ALA A 13 4.69 -25.86 -4.89
N VAL A 14 5.24 -25.32 -5.98
CA VAL A 14 4.71 -24.13 -6.64
C VAL A 14 3.55 -24.48 -7.57
N HIS A 15 2.62 -23.53 -7.71
CA HIS A 15 1.50 -23.60 -8.64
C HIS A 15 1.75 -22.58 -9.76
N PRO A 16 2.09 -23.01 -10.99
CA PRO A 16 2.32 -22.09 -12.10
C PRO A 16 1.09 -21.21 -12.37
N VAL A 17 1.31 -19.94 -12.66
CA VAL A 17 0.24 -18.99 -13.05
C VAL A 17 0.50 -18.59 -14.50
N THR A 18 -0.19 -19.21 -15.45
CA THR A 18 -0.04 -19.03 -16.89
C THR A 18 -1.12 -18.15 -17.55
N GLY A 19 -2.01 -17.55 -16.74
CA GLY A 19 -3.03 -16.58 -17.18
C GLY A 19 -4.47 -17.12 -17.23
N THR A 20 -4.76 -18.26 -16.61
CA THR A 20 -6.12 -18.82 -16.55
C THR A 20 -6.80 -18.51 -15.21
N ALA A 21 -8.12 -18.29 -15.21
CA ALA A 21 -8.87 -17.91 -14.01
C ALA A 21 -8.75 -18.95 -12.87
N SER A 22 -8.63 -20.24 -13.22
CA SER A 22 -8.48 -21.36 -12.27
C SER A 22 -7.15 -21.37 -11.52
N GLU A 23 -6.13 -20.66 -11.99
CA GLU A 23 -4.81 -20.65 -11.33
C GLU A 23 -4.82 -19.84 -10.03
N LEU A 24 -5.75 -18.88 -9.91
CA LEU A 24 -5.98 -18.14 -8.68
C LEU A 24 -6.90 -18.88 -7.70
N ASP A 25 -7.40 -20.06 -8.03
CA ASP A 25 -8.23 -20.85 -7.12
C ASP A 25 -7.45 -21.19 -5.85
N ARG A 26 -6.14 -21.47 -5.98
CA ARG A 26 -5.28 -21.73 -4.81
C ARG A 26 -5.13 -20.50 -3.90
N VAL A 27 -5.15 -19.29 -4.48
CA VAL A 27 -5.18 -18.05 -3.69
C VAL A 27 -6.52 -17.92 -2.97
N MET A 28 -7.64 -18.19 -3.65
CA MET A 28 -8.97 -18.16 -3.04
C MET A 28 -9.13 -19.22 -1.93
N GLU A 29 -8.56 -20.41 -2.11
CA GLU A 29 -8.51 -21.45 -1.09
C GLU A 29 -7.71 -21.00 0.14
N LEU A 30 -6.51 -20.43 -0.07
CA LEU A 30 -5.68 -19.90 1.02
C LEU A 30 -6.39 -18.77 1.80
N VAL A 31 -7.11 -17.90 1.08
CA VAL A 31 -7.90 -16.83 1.69
C VAL A 31 -9.04 -17.41 2.53
N GLY A 32 -9.69 -18.49 2.09
CA GLY A 32 -10.76 -19.14 2.84
C GLY A 32 -11.84 -18.14 3.27
N ASP A 33 -12.10 -18.10 4.58
CA ASP A 33 -13.04 -17.19 5.25
C ASP A 33 -12.37 -16.00 5.94
N ALA A 34 -11.12 -15.69 5.59
CA ALA A 34 -10.39 -14.56 6.17
C ALA A 34 -11.16 -13.24 6.02
N ARG A 35 -11.01 -12.38 7.03
CA ARG A 35 -11.58 -11.02 7.04
C ARG A 35 -10.66 -10.02 6.38
N VAL A 36 -9.35 -10.20 6.49
CA VAL A 36 -8.37 -9.27 5.94
C VAL A 36 -7.37 -10.02 5.08
N LEU A 37 -7.23 -9.61 3.82
CA LEU A 37 -6.15 -10.05 2.95
C LEU A 37 -5.21 -8.88 2.69
N LEU A 38 -3.93 -9.03 2.98
CA LEU A 38 -2.92 -8.07 2.60
C LEU A 38 -2.17 -8.59 1.38
N LEU A 39 -2.14 -7.80 0.32
CA LEU A 39 -1.45 -8.05 -0.93
C LEU A 39 -0.26 -7.10 -1.04
N GLY A 40 0.94 -7.68 -1.01
CA GLY A 40 2.19 -6.96 -1.12
C GLY A 40 2.57 -6.57 -2.53
N GLU A 41 3.73 -5.95 -2.62
CA GLU A 41 4.51 -5.78 -3.83
C GLU A 41 5.99 -5.63 -3.46
N ALA A 42 6.90 -6.22 -4.22
CA ALA A 42 8.34 -6.04 -3.99
C ALA A 42 8.86 -4.72 -4.58
N THR A 43 8.06 -4.08 -5.44
CA THR A 43 8.32 -2.73 -5.96
C THR A 43 7.01 -1.95 -6.09
N HIS A 44 7.04 -0.62 -5.92
CA HIS A 44 5.88 0.24 -6.22
C HIS A 44 5.66 0.50 -7.72
N GLY A 45 6.59 0.08 -8.56
CA GLY A 45 6.70 0.50 -9.96
C GLY A 45 6.54 -0.61 -10.99
N THR A 46 5.95 -1.75 -10.61
CA THR A 46 5.89 -2.96 -11.46
C THR A 46 4.47 -3.27 -11.92
N ALA A 47 4.25 -3.33 -13.24
CA ALA A 47 2.94 -3.49 -13.85
C ALA A 47 2.26 -4.82 -13.46
N GLU A 48 3.00 -5.93 -13.44
CA GLU A 48 2.46 -7.25 -13.11
C GLU A 48 1.90 -7.33 -11.70
N PHE A 49 2.51 -6.60 -10.74
CA PHE A 49 2.04 -6.59 -9.36
C PHE A 49 0.68 -5.89 -9.26
N TYR A 50 0.49 -4.73 -9.89
CA TYR A 50 -0.83 -4.09 -9.96
C TYR A 50 -1.88 -4.96 -10.65
N ARG A 51 -1.54 -5.59 -11.79
CA ARG A 51 -2.49 -6.44 -12.52
C ARG A 51 -2.93 -7.63 -11.70
N GLU A 52 -2.01 -8.30 -11.02
CA GLU A 52 -2.33 -9.47 -10.22
C GLU A 52 -3.09 -9.11 -8.94
N ARG A 53 -2.72 -8.00 -8.26
CA ARG A 53 -3.50 -7.46 -7.14
C ARG A 53 -4.94 -7.12 -7.55
N ALA A 54 -5.11 -6.50 -8.73
CA ALA A 54 -6.41 -6.22 -9.31
C ALA A 54 -7.22 -7.49 -9.58
N HIS A 55 -6.64 -8.49 -10.25
CA HIS A 55 -7.31 -9.75 -10.55
C HIS A 55 -7.76 -10.50 -9.28
N ILE A 56 -6.87 -10.61 -8.29
CA ILE A 56 -7.18 -11.23 -7.00
C ILE A 56 -8.33 -10.47 -6.32
N THR A 57 -8.23 -9.14 -6.27
CA THR A 57 -9.23 -8.28 -5.64
C THR A 57 -10.60 -8.39 -6.31
N GLU A 58 -10.65 -8.41 -7.65
CA GLU A 58 -11.90 -8.58 -8.39
C GLU A 58 -12.57 -9.92 -8.08
N ARG A 59 -11.79 -11.01 -7.92
CA ARG A 59 -12.32 -12.31 -7.49
C ARG A 59 -12.83 -12.25 -6.05
N LEU A 60 -12.10 -11.63 -5.13
CA LEU A 60 -12.54 -11.50 -3.72
C LEU A 60 -13.86 -10.74 -3.59
N VAL A 61 -14.00 -9.66 -4.35
CA VAL A 61 -15.22 -8.85 -4.39
C VAL A 61 -16.39 -9.67 -4.94
N ARG A 62 -16.17 -10.43 -6.02
CA ARG A 62 -17.23 -11.23 -6.67
C ARG A 62 -17.61 -12.50 -5.92
N GLU A 63 -16.63 -13.20 -5.34
CA GLU A 63 -16.78 -14.57 -4.86
C GLU A 63 -16.77 -14.67 -3.32
N LYS A 64 -16.12 -13.73 -2.62
CA LYS A 64 -15.89 -13.83 -1.16
C LYS A 64 -16.45 -12.68 -0.33
N GLY A 65 -17.13 -11.73 -0.96
CA GLY A 65 -17.83 -10.63 -0.28
C GLY A 65 -16.89 -9.55 0.27
N PHE A 66 -15.71 -9.37 -0.31
CA PHE A 66 -14.84 -8.25 0.04
C PHE A 66 -15.43 -6.95 -0.53
N THR A 67 -15.54 -5.92 0.29
CA THR A 67 -16.15 -4.63 -0.10
C THR A 67 -15.25 -3.44 0.23
N ILE A 68 -14.16 -3.65 0.96
CA ILE A 68 -13.18 -2.61 1.27
C ILE A 68 -11.90 -2.92 0.48
N VAL A 69 -11.58 -2.08 -0.51
CA VAL A 69 -10.27 -2.08 -1.16
C VAL A 69 -9.48 -0.93 -0.56
N ALA A 70 -8.57 -1.25 0.36
CA ALA A 70 -7.75 -0.28 1.05
C ALA A 70 -6.34 -0.27 0.45
N VAL A 71 -5.74 0.91 0.28
CA VAL A 71 -4.47 1.09 -0.42
C VAL A 71 -3.51 2.00 0.36
N GLU A 72 -2.20 1.85 0.15
CA GLU A 72 -1.14 2.73 0.66
C GLU A 72 -1.19 4.12 0.02
N ALA A 73 -2.27 4.85 0.25
CA ALA A 73 -2.55 6.14 -0.37
C ALA A 73 -3.16 7.11 0.64
N ASP A 74 -3.05 8.40 0.33
CA ASP A 74 -3.68 9.47 1.09
C ASP A 74 -5.21 9.31 1.09
N TRP A 75 -5.82 9.52 2.26
CA TRP A 75 -7.25 9.38 2.47
C TRP A 75 -8.13 10.27 1.56
N PRO A 76 -7.92 11.60 1.47
CA PRO A 76 -8.74 12.46 0.63
C PRO A 76 -8.61 12.12 -0.87
N ASP A 77 -7.41 11.83 -1.36
CA ASP A 77 -7.16 11.49 -2.76
C ASP A 77 -7.90 10.18 -3.15
N ALA A 78 -7.80 9.15 -2.30
CA ALA A 78 -8.51 7.90 -2.50
C ALA A 78 -10.04 8.06 -2.37
N TYR A 79 -10.52 9.05 -1.61
CA TYR A 79 -11.95 9.32 -1.49
C TYR A 79 -12.55 9.77 -2.83
N ARG A 80 -11.83 10.55 -3.63
CA ARG A 80 -12.30 10.92 -4.97
C ARG A 80 -12.46 9.70 -5.88
N VAL A 81 -11.50 8.78 -5.84
CA VAL A 81 -11.64 7.46 -6.52
C VAL A 81 -12.83 6.68 -5.98
N ASN A 82 -13.06 6.70 -4.66
CA ASN A 82 -14.21 6.04 -4.06
C ASN A 82 -15.53 6.59 -4.63
N ARG A 83 -15.68 7.92 -4.71
CA ARG A 83 -16.87 8.55 -5.29
C ARG A 83 -17.08 8.10 -6.73
N TYR A 84 -16.02 8.06 -7.54
CA TYR A 84 -16.07 7.53 -8.90
C TYR A 84 -16.58 6.08 -8.96
N VAL A 85 -15.99 5.16 -8.19
CA VAL A 85 -16.40 3.74 -8.23
C VAL A 85 -17.78 3.51 -7.63
N ARG A 86 -18.28 4.45 -6.81
CA ARG A 86 -19.63 4.44 -6.23
C ARG A 86 -20.69 5.10 -7.13
N GLY A 87 -20.29 5.65 -8.28
CA GLY A 87 -21.21 6.13 -9.32
C GLY A 87 -21.22 7.63 -9.56
N ALA A 88 -20.26 8.39 -9.02
CA ALA A 88 -20.12 9.81 -9.35
C ALA A 88 -19.95 10.03 -10.86
N ALA A 89 -20.37 11.21 -11.33
CA ALA A 89 -20.43 11.52 -12.77
C ALA A 89 -19.04 11.72 -13.41
N GLU A 90 -17.99 11.93 -12.62
CA GLU A 90 -16.63 12.13 -13.11
C GLU A 90 -16.09 10.91 -13.87
N SER A 91 -15.09 11.15 -14.73
CA SER A 91 -14.38 10.08 -15.43
C SER A 91 -13.33 9.41 -14.53
N ALA A 92 -12.90 8.20 -14.93
CA ALA A 92 -11.88 7.46 -14.19
C ALA A 92 -10.56 8.24 -14.07
N GLY A 93 -10.15 8.93 -15.13
CA GLY A 93 -8.89 9.70 -15.15
C GLY A 93 -8.97 10.95 -14.26
N GLU A 94 -10.12 11.63 -14.26
CA GLU A 94 -10.37 12.76 -13.36
C GLU A 94 -10.41 12.31 -11.89
N SER A 95 -10.97 11.14 -11.59
CA SER A 95 -11.04 10.66 -10.21
C SER A 95 -9.69 10.40 -9.55
N LEU A 96 -8.65 10.23 -10.37
CA LEU A 96 -7.29 10.03 -9.91
C LEU A 96 -6.52 11.35 -9.76
N SER A 97 -7.07 12.51 -10.18
CA SER A 97 -6.30 13.77 -10.34
C SER A 97 -5.71 14.31 -9.06
N ASP A 98 -6.27 13.95 -7.90
CA ASP A 98 -5.83 14.45 -6.61
C ASP A 98 -4.53 13.80 -6.13
N PHE A 99 -4.12 12.68 -6.73
CA PHE A 99 -2.81 12.06 -6.48
C PHE A 99 -1.67 12.87 -7.13
N GLU A 100 -1.47 14.10 -6.70
CA GLU A 100 -0.49 15.05 -7.26
C GLU A 100 0.88 14.94 -6.59
N ARG A 101 0.93 14.33 -5.40
CA ARG A 101 2.14 14.25 -4.60
C ARG A 101 3.09 13.18 -5.09
N PHE A 102 4.37 13.39 -4.83
CA PHE A 102 5.38 12.38 -5.09
C PHE A 102 5.13 11.11 -4.25
N PRO A 103 5.17 9.92 -4.86
CA PRO A 103 5.26 9.64 -6.30
C PRO A 103 3.90 9.62 -7.02
N ILE A 104 3.76 10.43 -8.07
CA ILE A 104 2.51 10.54 -8.86
C ILE A 104 2.09 9.19 -9.46
N TRP A 105 3.04 8.43 -10.02
CA TRP A 105 2.78 7.21 -10.79
C TRP A 105 2.25 6.03 -9.97
N MET A 106 2.38 6.05 -8.64
CA MET A 106 2.03 4.91 -7.79
C MET A 106 0.53 4.59 -7.87
N TRP A 107 -0.31 5.62 -7.89
CA TRP A 107 -1.76 5.44 -8.06
C TRP A 107 -2.27 6.02 -9.39
N ARG A 108 -1.53 6.93 -10.03
CA ARG A 108 -1.84 7.46 -11.37
C ARG A 108 -1.10 6.69 -12.46
N ASN A 109 -1.51 5.44 -12.65
CA ASN A 109 -1.00 4.59 -13.71
C ASN A 109 -2.14 3.86 -14.47
N ARG A 110 -1.77 3.23 -15.58
CA ARG A 110 -2.71 2.53 -16.47
C ARG A 110 -3.41 1.37 -15.76
N GLU A 111 -2.69 0.61 -14.95
CA GLU A 111 -3.20 -0.57 -14.27
C GLU A 111 -4.27 -0.20 -13.22
N VAL A 112 -4.04 0.85 -12.44
CA VAL A 112 -5.03 1.38 -11.47
C VAL A 112 -6.23 1.97 -12.21
N LEU A 113 -6.01 2.77 -13.27
CA LEU A 113 -7.08 3.33 -14.10
C LEU A 113 -8.01 2.24 -14.64
N ASP A 114 -7.44 1.14 -15.15
CA ASP A 114 -8.22 0.03 -15.66
C ASP A 114 -8.93 -0.76 -14.55
N PHE A 115 -8.28 -0.93 -13.39
CA PHE A 115 -8.89 -1.56 -12.22
C PHE A 115 -10.12 -0.78 -11.72
N ILE A 116 -10.01 0.53 -11.49
CA ILE A 116 -11.13 1.33 -10.96
C ILE A 116 -12.32 1.38 -11.93
N ARG A 117 -12.06 1.35 -13.25
CA ARG A 117 -13.12 1.21 -14.28
C ARG A 117 -13.86 -0.11 -14.15
N ARG A 118 -13.13 -1.23 -13.98
CA ARG A 118 -13.73 -2.55 -13.78
C ARG A 118 -14.46 -2.66 -12.44
N LEU A 119 -13.94 -2.03 -11.39
CA LEU A 119 -14.59 -1.95 -10.08
C LEU A 119 -15.90 -1.17 -10.14
N ARG A 120 -15.90 -0.01 -10.83
CA ARG A 120 -17.13 0.76 -11.12
C ARG A 120 -18.15 -0.08 -11.88
N ASN A 121 -17.74 -0.75 -12.96
CA ASN A 121 -18.63 -1.63 -13.73
C ASN A 121 -19.24 -2.75 -12.87
N TYR A 122 -18.46 -3.34 -11.95
CA TYR A 122 -18.98 -4.29 -10.98
C TYR A 122 -20.04 -3.64 -10.09
N ASN A 123 -19.73 -2.48 -9.48
CA ASN A 123 -20.62 -1.76 -8.58
C ASN A 123 -21.93 -1.32 -9.26
N ASP A 124 -21.87 -0.87 -10.51
CA ASP A 124 -23.04 -0.47 -11.29
C ASP A 124 -23.95 -1.66 -11.63
N SER A 125 -23.39 -2.87 -11.69
CA SER A 125 -24.17 -4.12 -11.83
C SER A 125 -24.78 -4.63 -10.51
N GLN A 126 -24.48 -4.00 -9.37
CA GLN A 126 -25.03 -4.37 -8.07
C GLN A 126 -26.29 -3.57 -7.73
N ASN A 127 -27.40 -4.28 -7.52
CA ASN A 127 -28.62 -3.69 -6.98
C ASN A 127 -28.57 -3.50 -5.46
N ASP A 128 -27.80 -4.32 -4.76
CA ASP A 128 -27.63 -4.24 -3.31
C ASP A 128 -26.42 -3.36 -2.97
N PRO A 129 -26.61 -2.20 -2.31
CA PRO A 129 -25.52 -1.32 -1.89
C PRO A 129 -24.49 -2.01 -1.00
N ALA A 130 -24.90 -3.00 -0.20
CA ALA A 130 -24.01 -3.73 0.70
C ALA A 130 -22.98 -4.59 -0.06
N ARG A 131 -23.23 -4.92 -1.34
CA ARG A 131 -22.27 -5.64 -2.19
C ARG A 131 -21.32 -4.72 -2.96
N LYS A 132 -21.57 -3.41 -2.98
CA LYS A 132 -20.70 -2.48 -3.70
C LYS A 132 -19.39 -2.32 -2.94
N ALA A 133 -18.28 -2.46 -3.65
CA ALA A 133 -16.95 -2.27 -3.12
C ALA A 133 -16.54 -0.79 -3.16
N GLY A 134 -15.76 -0.34 -2.19
CA GLY A 134 -15.18 1.00 -2.14
C GLY A 134 -13.66 0.97 -2.25
N PHE A 135 -13.08 2.15 -2.44
CA PHE A 135 -11.64 2.37 -2.57
C PHE A 135 -11.19 3.34 -1.48
N TYR A 136 -10.21 2.98 -0.65
CA TYR A 136 -9.90 3.74 0.57
C TYR A 136 -8.40 3.92 0.72
N GLY A 137 -7.96 5.12 1.07
CA GLY A 137 -6.58 5.35 1.50
C GLY A 137 -6.38 4.86 2.93
N LEU A 138 -5.13 4.56 3.30
CA LEU A 138 -4.76 4.24 4.68
C LEU A 138 -3.71 5.18 5.23
N ASP A 139 -3.01 5.91 4.37
CA ASP A 139 -1.82 6.69 4.73
C ASP A 139 -2.17 8.06 5.31
N LEU A 140 -1.18 8.69 5.94
CA LEU A 140 -1.35 9.92 6.73
C LEU A 140 -0.58 11.12 6.19
N TYR A 141 0.00 11.04 5.01
CA TYR A 141 0.83 12.15 4.52
C TYR A 141 -0.01 13.40 4.24
N SER A 142 -1.31 13.26 3.98
CA SER A 142 -2.27 14.29 3.57
C SER A 142 -2.71 15.24 4.69
N LEU A 143 -1.77 15.76 5.51
CA LEU A 143 -2.10 16.66 6.64
C LEU A 143 -3.01 17.83 6.21
N PHE A 144 -2.55 18.65 5.25
CA PHE A 144 -3.25 19.86 4.85
C PHE A 144 -4.51 19.60 4.04
N SER A 145 -4.46 18.67 3.07
CA SER A 145 -5.64 18.30 2.30
C SER A 145 -6.73 17.67 3.18
N SER A 146 -6.36 16.93 4.23
CA SER A 146 -7.33 16.41 5.20
C SER A 146 -7.96 17.52 6.06
N MET A 147 -7.18 18.53 6.47
CA MET A 147 -7.72 19.70 7.18
C MET A 147 -8.69 20.49 6.30
N ALA A 148 -8.34 20.71 5.03
CA ALA A 148 -9.22 21.36 4.05
C ALA A 148 -10.52 20.57 3.86
N ALA A 149 -10.45 19.25 3.67
CA ALA A 149 -11.63 18.39 3.52
C ALA A 149 -12.57 18.44 4.73
N VAL A 150 -12.04 18.55 5.96
CA VAL A 150 -12.85 18.75 7.16
C VAL A 150 -13.57 20.10 7.13
N ILE A 151 -12.87 21.17 6.75
CA ILE A 151 -13.46 22.50 6.68
C ILE A 151 -14.55 22.54 5.62
N ASP A 152 -14.27 22.05 4.41
CA ASP A 152 -15.21 22.05 3.28
C ASP A 152 -16.49 21.29 3.63
N PHE A 153 -16.36 20.14 4.28
CA PHE A 153 -17.50 19.38 4.80
C PHE A 153 -18.35 20.21 5.79
N LEU A 154 -17.71 20.90 6.74
CA LEU A 154 -18.41 21.73 7.72
C LEU A 154 -19.04 22.97 7.09
N GLU A 155 -18.46 23.56 6.05
CA GLU A 155 -19.03 24.73 5.38
C GLU A 155 -20.40 24.46 4.78
N GLU A 156 -20.64 23.24 4.30
CA GLU A 156 -21.93 22.85 3.73
C GLU A 156 -23.02 22.66 4.79
N ILE A 157 -22.68 22.20 5.99
CA ILE A 157 -23.66 21.72 6.98
C ILE A 157 -23.71 22.51 8.29
N ASP A 158 -22.60 23.13 8.70
CA ASP A 158 -22.44 23.86 9.96
C ASP A 158 -21.36 24.96 9.82
N PRO A 159 -21.71 26.12 9.24
CA PRO A 159 -20.74 27.21 8.99
C PRO A 159 -20.09 27.79 10.26
N GLU A 160 -20.76 27.67 11.42
CA GLU A 160 -20.18 28.08 12.70
C GLU A 160 -19.07 27.11 13.13
N ALA A 161 -19.31 25.80 13.03
CA ALA A 161 -18.27 24.80 13.25
C ALA A 161 -17.14 24.91 12.21
N ALA A 162 -17.44 25.24 10.95
CA ALA A 162 -16.42 25.49 9.93
C ALA A 162 -15.50 26.66 10.32
N THR A 163 -16.08 27.75 10.85
CA THR A 163 -15.32 28.90 11.36
C THR A 163 -14.43 28.49 12.54
N ALA A 164 -14.94 27.66 13.45
CA ALA A 164 -14.18 27.15 14.58
C ALA A 164 -13.04 26.21 14.13
N ALA A 165 -13.28 25.37 13.11
CA ALA A 165 -12.28 24.50 12.51
C ALA A 165 -11.16 25.31 11.84
N ARG A 166 -11.51 26.35 11.07
CA ARG A 166 -10.52 27.30 10.49
C ARG A 166 -9.67 27.94 11.58
N TYR A 167 -10.26 28.36 12.69
CA TYR A 167 -9.52 28.91 13.83
C TYR A 167 -8.60 27.88 14.51
N ARG A 168 -9.03 26.63 14.67
CA ARG A 168 -8.17 25.56 15.21
C ARG A 168 -6.99 25.27 14.29
N TYR A 169 -7.26 25.15 12.98
CA TYR A 169 -6.22 24.85 12.00
C TYR A 169 -5.34 26.04 11.62
N SER A 170 -5.69 27.28 12.00
CA SER A 170 -4.86 28.45 11.69
C SER A 170 -3.47 28.41 12.33
N CYS A 171 -3.24 27.53 13.30
CA CYS A 171 -1.91 27.22 13.84
C CYS A 171 -0.93 26.73 12.74
N PHE A 172 -1.44 26.13 11.66
CA PHE A 172 -0.66 25.63 10.54
C PHE A 172 -0.48 26.65 9.39
N ASP A 173 -1.16 27.80 9.41
CA ASP A 173 -1.23 28.74 8.27
C ASP A 173 0.15 29.26 7.81
N MET A 174 1.14 29.30 8.71
CA MET A 174 2.48 29.82 8.39
C MET A 174 3.30 28.91 7.47
N TYR A 175 2.81 27.71 7.13
CA TYR A 175 3.62 26.67 6.49
C TYR A 175 3.22 26.34 5.04
N ALA A 176 2.25 27.05 4.45
CA ALA A 176 1.89 26.95 3.03
C ALA A 176 1.82 25.52 2.48
N ASP A 177 1.19 24.62 3.23
CA ASP A 177 1.05 23.18 2.94
C ASP A 177 2.34 22.33 3.01
N GLU A 178 3.44 22.87 3.52
CA GLU A 178 4.72 22.18 3.72
C GLU A 178 4.79 21.49 5.10
N ALA A 179 4.22 20.29 5.21
CA ALA A 179 4.08 19.60 6.50
C ALA A 179 5.43 19.21 7.13
N GLN A 180 6.44 18.99 6.29
CA GLN A 180 7.83 18.78 6.69
C GLN A 180 8.41 20.02 7.38
N VAL A 181 8.14 21.23 6.85
CA VAL A 181 8.61 22.48 7.46
C VAL A 181 8.00 22.69 8.83
N TYR A 182 6.69 22.45 8.98
CA TYR A 182 6.03 22.44 10.30
C TYR A 182 6.75 21.49 11.27
N GLY A 183 6.93 20.24 10.87
CA GLY A 183 7.58 19.21 11.69
C GLY A 183 9.01 19.57 12.13
N TYR A 184 9.78 20.18 11.23
CA TYR A 184 11.13 20.66 11.53
C TYR A 184 11.11 21.80 12.55
N MET A 185 10.23 22.80 12.37
CA MET A 185 10.16 23.95 13.27
C MET A 185 9.74 23.57 14.69
N VAL A 186 8.75 22.67 14.83
CA VAL A 186 8.35 22.12 16.15
C VAL A 186 9.54 21.39 16.79
N THR A 187 10.23 20.53 16.02
CA THR A 187 11.35 19.74 16.55
C THR A 187 12.54 20.61 16.95
N ALA A 188 12.78 21.70 16.22
CA ALA A 188 13.80 22.70 16.51
C ALA A 188 13.43 23.63 17.69
N GLY A 189 12.21 23.52 18.24
CA GLY A 189 11.73 24.35 19.34
C GLY A 189 11.47 25.80 18.95
N LEU A 190 11.24 26.07 17.66
CA LEU A 190 10.99 27.42 17.13
C LEU A 190 9.52 27.84 17.31
N ILE A 191 8.62 26.86 17.43
CA ILE A 191 7.18 27.02 17.58
C ILE A 191 6.61 25.96 18.53
N GLU A 192 5.40 26.19 19.02
CA GLU A 192 4.62 25.16 19.73
C GLU A 192 3.96 24.20 18.74
N ALA A 193 3.69 22.96 19.20
CA ALA A 193 2.98 21.98 18.39
C ALA A 193 1.48 22.29 18.34
N CYS A 194 0.87 22.09 17.17
CA CYS A 194 -0.57 22.22 16.95
C CYS A 194 -1.36 20.95 17.33
N GLU A 195 -0.78 20.09 18.18
CA GLU A 195 -1.35 18.79 18.59
C GLU A 195 -2.72 18.96 19.26
N GLU A 196 -2.85 19.92 20.18
CA GLU A 196 -4.08 20.14 20.92
C GLU A 196 -5.23 20.55 19.98
N GLN A 197 -4.94 21.42 19.01
CA GLN A 197 -5.91 21.92 18.04
C GLN A 197 -6.42 20.78 17.14
N ALA A 198 -5.51 19.93 16.64
CA ALA A 198 -5.88 18.78 15.81
C ALA A 198 -6.71 17.75 16.60
N VAL A 199 -6.34 17.48 17.85
CA VAL A 199 -7.12 16.58 18.74
C VAL A 199 -8.50 17.16 19.04
N GLN A 200 -8.58 18.45 19.38
CA GLN A 200 -9.86 19.11 19.67
C GLN A 200 -10.80 19.05 18.47
N GLN A 201 -10.30 19.27 17.25
CA GLN A 201 -11.12 19.21 16.05
C GLN A 201 -11.71 17.81 15.80
N LEU A 202 -10.90 16.75 15.94
CA LEU A 202 -11.39 15.37 15.85
C LEU A 202 -12.46 15.06 16.92
N LEU A 203 -12.23 15.49 18.16
CA LEU A 203 -13.17 15.26 19.26
C LEU A 203 -14.50 15.99 19.03
N GLU A 204 -14.48 17.19 18.47
CA GLU A 204 -15.69 17.95 18.17
C GLU A 204 -16.52 17.30 17.07
N LEU A 205 -15.90 16.90 15.94
CA LEU A 205 -16.59 16.17 14.88
C LEU A 205 -17.27 14.91 15.42
N ARG A 206 -16.54 14.09 16.19
CA ARG A 206 -17.07 12.85 16.78
C ARG A 206 -18.21 13.09 17.78
N ARG A 207 -18.18 14.21 18.52
CA ARG A 207 -19.27 14.58 19.44
C ARG A 207 -20.54 14.96 18.70
N ASN A 208 -20.40 15.62 17.55
CA ASN A 208 -21.52 16.11 16.74
C ASN A 208 -21.98 15.12 15.66
N ARG A 209 -21.34 13.94 15.52
CA ARG A 209 -21.67 12.90 14.54
C ARG A 209 -23.18 12.66 14.37
N ALA A 210 -23.87 12.42 15.49
CA ALA A 210 -25.31 12.11 15.48
C ALA A 210 -26.20 13.28 14.98
N GLU A 211 -25.70 14.52 15.08
CA GLU A 211 -26.37 15.69 14.53
C GLU A 211 -26.05 15.82 13.04
N TYR A 212 -24.77 15.69 12.64
CA TYR A 212 -24.36 15.78 11.23
C TYR A 212 -25.01 14.71 10.33
N THR A 213 -25.20 13.49 10.82
CA THR A 213 -25.90 12.41 10.09
C THR A 213 -27.39 12.72 9.82
N ARG A 214 -27.96 13.78 10.42
CA ARG A 214 -29.32 14.24 10.09
C ARG A 214 -29.36 15.07 8.81
N PHE A 215 -28.25 15.67 8.42
CA PHE A 215 -28.16 16.59 7.28
C PHE A 215 -27.56 15.92 6.04
N VAL A 216 -26.61 15.01 6.26
CA VAL A 216 -25.88 14.31 5.18
C VAL A 216 -25.84 12.81 5.44
N PRO A 217 -25.64 12.00 4.39
CA PRO A 217 -25.39 10.56 4.52
C PRO A 217 -24.29 10.23 5.53
N GLU A 218 -24.42 9.08 6.20
CA GLU A 218 -23.50 8.67 7.27
C GLU A 218 -22.05 8.48 6.78
N ASP A 219 -21.87 8.08 5.52
CA ASP A 219 -20.55 7.93 4.91
C ASP A 219 -19.83 9.26 4.77
N GLU A 220 -20.50 10.34 4.35
CA GLU A 220 -19.89 11.70 4.31
C GLU A 220 -19.39 12.14 5.69
N VAL A 221 -20.16 11.86 6.76
CA VAL A 221 -19.72 12.15 8.15
C VAL A 221 -18.50 11.30 8.53
N PHE A 222 -18.51 10.01 8.19
CA PHE A 222 -17.38 9.13 8.44
C PHE A 222 -16.12 9.60 7.69
N TYR A 223 -16.23 10.04 6.44
CA TYR A 223 -15.10 10.58 5.69
C TYR A 223 -14.51 11.84 6.33
N ALA A 224 -15.34 12.75 6.83
CA ALA A 224 -14.87 13.93 7.54
C ALA A 224 -14.15 13.57 8.85
N GLU A 225 -14.68 12.62 9.62
CA GLU A 225 -14.03 12.13 10.85
C GLU A 225 -12.68 11.47 10.57
N GLN A 226 -12.58 10.68 9.49
CA GLN A 226 -11.31 10.06 9.10
C GLN A 226 -10.28 11.10 8.65
N ASN A 227 -10.68 12.14 7.91
CA ASN A 227 -9.78 13.25 7.58
C ASN A 227 -9.27 13.96 8.86
N ALA A 228 -10.12 14.18 9.86
CA ALA A 228 -9.67 14.74 11.14
C ALA A 228 -8.73 13.80 11.91
N LEU A 229 -8.93 12.48 11.81
CA LEU A 229 -8.03 11.48 12.38
C LEU A 229 -6.67 11.49 11.68
N VAL A 230 -6.66 11.60 10.35
CA VAL A 230 -5.45 11.80 9.54
C VAL A 230 -4.74 13.06 9.99
N ALA A 231 -5.41 14.22 10.06
CA ALA A 231 -4.79 15.47 10.49
C ALA A 231 -4.13 15.34 11.88
N LYS A 232 -4.82 14.73 12.84
CA LYS A 232 -4.29 14.47 14.19
C LYS A 232 -3.07 13.55 14.19
N ASN A 233 -3.05 12.50 13.39
CA ASN A 233 -1.94 11.54 13.34
C ASN A 233 -0.78 12.06 12.48
N ALA A 234 -1.07 12.80 11.41
CA ALA A 234 -0.12 13.44 10.53
C ALA A 234 0.67 14.54 11.25
N GLU A 235 0.00 15.37 12.06
CA GLU A 235 0.67 16.31 12.97
C GLU A 235 1.76 15.59 13.78
N GLN A 236 1.37 14.50 14.44
CA GLN A 236 2.25 13.70 15.29
C GLN A 236 3.41 13.08 14.50
N TYR A 237 3.14 12.62 13.27
CA TYR A 237 4.13 12.06 12.38
C TYR A 237 5.20 13.08 11.97
N TYR A 238 4.78 14.23 11.47
CA TYR A 238 5.70 15.24 10.94
C TYR A 238 6.61 15.82 12.03
N ARG A 239 6.15 15.95 13.28
CA ARG A 239 7.03 16.31 14.42
C ARG A 239 7.96 15.17 14.86
N THR A 240 7.65 13.92 14.53
CA THR A 240 8.43 12.75 14.94
C THR A 240 9.49 12.38 13.90
N MET A 241 9.25 12.66 12.61
CA MET A 241 10.16 12.27 11.53
C MET A 241 11.59 12.80 11.70
N TYR A 242 11.77 13.99 12.28
CA TYR A 242 13.08 14.61 12.49
C TYR A 242 13.84 14.09 13.71
N ARG A 243 13.18 13.28 14.57
CA ARG A 243 13.84 12.65 15.73
C ARG A 243 14.60 11.37 15.36
N GLY A 244 14.36 10.85 14.15
CA GLY A 244 15.00 9.64 13.62
C GLY A 244 14.54 8.33 14.27
N GLY A 245 15.11 7.23 13.81
CA GLY A 245 14.82 5.87 14.30
C GLY A 245 13.46 5.33 13.85
N ALA A 246 13.02 4.25 14.51
CA ALA A 246 11.79 3.54 14.14
C ALA A 246 10.49 4.28 14.49
N ALA A 247 10.55 5.42 15.19
CA ALA A 247 9.37 6.06 15.78
C ALA A 247 8.37 6.57 14.73
N SER A 248 8.85 7.28 13.70
CA SER A 248 7.99 7.78 12.62
C SER A 248 7.42 6.65 11.76
N TRP A 249 8.25 5.65 11.44
CA TRP A 249 7.83 4.42 10.76
C TRP A 249 6.68 3.74 11.52
N ASN A 250 6.90 3.47 12.81
CA ASN A 250 5.93 2.80 13.67
C ASN A 250 4.63 3.58 13.84
N LEU A 251 4.70 4.92 13.79
CA LEU A 251 3.51 5.77 13.85
C LEU A 251 2.70 5.64 12.55
N ARG A 252 3.37 5.67 11.40
CA ARG A 252 2.72 5.50 10.09
C ARG A 252 2.00 4.17 9.97
N ASP A 253 2.67 3.07 10.27
CA ASP A 253 2.04 1.75 10.19
C ASP A 253 0.94 1.55 11.25
N ARG A 254 1.04 2.18 12.43
CA ARG A 254 -0.06 2.17 13.42
C ARG A 254 -1.28 2.92 12.92
N HIS A 255 -1.08 4.05 12.26
CA HIS A 255 -2.16 4.82 11.68
C HIS A 255 -2.86 4.03 10.56
N MET A 256 -2.12 3.43 9.63
CA MET A 256 -2.73 2.62 8.55
C MET A 256 -3.61 1.49 9.12
N VAL A 257 -3.16 0.86 10.22
CA VAL A 257 -3.95 -0.16 10.93
C VAL A 257 -5.12 0.42 11.72
N GLU A 258 -5.00 1.63 12.26
CA GLU A 258 -6.09 2.36 12.92
C GLU A 258 -7.19 2.69 11.90
N THR A 259 -6.84 3.26 10.74
CA THR A 259 -7.75 3.57 9.64
C THR A 259 -8.44 2.31 9.10
N LEU A 260 -7.70 1.20 8.94
CA LEU A 260 -8.28 -0.09 8.56
C LEU A 260 -9.31 -0.59 9.61
N GLN A 261 -9.04 -0.39 10.89
CA GLN A 261 -9.98 -0.76 11.95
C GLN A 261 -11.23 0.10 11.95
N GLU A 262 -11.09 1.41 11.74
CA GLU A 262 -12.23 2.33 11.61
C GLU A 262 -13.11 1.91 10.43
N LEU A 263 -12.52 1.54 9.28
CA LEU A 263 -13.24 0.98 8.13
C LEU A 263 -13.99 -0.31 8.48
N LEU A 264 -13.31 -1.29 9.07
CA LEU A 264 -13.93 -2.56 9.45
C LEU A 264 -15.03 -2.38 10.49
N ASN A 265 -14.89 -1.42 11.42
CA ASN A 265 -15.92 -1.11 12.40
C ASN A 265 -17.13 -0.43 11.73
N TYR A 266 -16.88 0.52 10.83
CA TYR A 266 -17.91 1.25 10.11
C TYR A 266 -18.80 0.34 9.25
N PHE A 267 -18.18 -0.58 8.50
CA PHE A 267 -18.92 -1.56 7.68
C PHE A 267 -19.46 -2.76 8.49
N GLY A 268 -19.06 -2.89 9.76
CA GLY A 268 -19.60 -3.88 10.70
C GLY A 268 -18.81 -5.19 10.83
N PRO A 269 -19.30 -6.12 11.67
CA PRO A 269 -18.54 -7.30 12.09
C PRO A 269 -18.25 -8.30 10.95
N ASP A 270 -19.03 -8.28 9.87
CA ASP A 270 -18.84 -9.15 8.71
C ASP A 270 -18.04 -8.48 7.59
N ALA A 271 -17.60 -7.23 7.79
CA ALA A 271 -16.81 -6.49 6.81
C ALA A 271 -15.50 -7.22 6.52
N LYS A 272 -15.15 -7.25 5.23
CA LYS A 272 -13.91 -7.85 4.72
C LYS A 272 -13.14 -6.84 3.88
N ALA A 273 -11.82 -6.79 4.09
CA ALA A 273 -10.94 -5.83 3.47
C ALA A 273 -9.77 -6.51 2.76
N VAL A 274 -9.48 -6.03 1.54
CA VAL A 274 -8.21 -6.31 0.86
C VAL A 274 -7.36 -5.05 0.95
N VAL A 275 -6.10 -5.22 1.34
CA VAL A 275 -5.14 -4.15 1.61
C VAL A 275 -4.00 -4.26 0.60
N TRP A 276 -3.71 -3.21 -0.15
CA TRP A 276 -2.58 -3.14 -1.09
C TRP A 276 -1.54 -2.17 -0.57
N GLU A 277 -0.39 -2.69 -0.14
CA GLU A 277 0.76 -1.89 0.29
C GLU A 277 2.04 -2.62 -0.08
N HIS A 278 3.19 -1.99 0.13
CA HIS A 278 4.47 -2.62 -0.13
C HIS A 278 4.71 -3.87 0.76
N ASN A 279 5.54 -4.82 0.31
CA ASN A 279 5.95 -6.00 1.11
C ASN A 279 6.52 -5.61 2.50
N SER A 280 7.17 -4.43 2.58
CA SER A 280 7.71 -3.88 3.84
C SER A 280 6.63 -3.48 4.85
N HIS A 281 5.42 -3.16 4.38
CA HIS A 281 4.29 -2.85 5.24
C HIS A 281 3.48 -4.10 5.56
N ILE A 282 3.18 -4.94 4.56
CA ILE A 282 2.24 -6.05 4.75
C ILE A 282 2.86 -7.38 5.21
N GLY A 283 4.16 -7.60 5.06
CA GLY A 283 4.81 -8.81 5.58
C GLY A 283 4.95 -8.73 7.10
N ASP A 284 4.97 -9.83 7.84
CA ASP A 284 5.13 -9.74 9.30
C ASP A 284 6.56 -9.30 9.69
N ALA A 285 6.72 -8.07 10.19
CA ALA A 285 8.02 -7.48 10.55
C ALA A 285 8.86 -8.33 11.53
N ARG A 286 8.24 -9.18 12.37
CA ARG A 286 8.96 -10.11 13.28
C ARG A 286 9.77 -11.16 12.53
N ALA A 287 9.47 -11.36 11.26
CA ALA A 287 10.19 -12.26 10.37
C ALA A 287 11.38 -11.61 9.68
N THR A 288 11.55 -10.28 9.81
CA THR A 288 12.50 -9.48 9.04
C THR A 288 13.48 -8.73 9.94
N SER A 289 14.52 -8.13 9.35
CA SER A 289 15.44 -7.25 10.09
C SER A 289 14.81 -5.92 10.53
N MET A 290 13.57 -5.63 10.14
CA MET A 290 12.82 -4.48 10.68
C MET A 290 12.62 -4.62 12.19
N SER A 291 12.24 -5.81 12.65
CA SER A 291 12.09 -6.06 14.09
C SER A 291 13.41 -5.87 14.86
N ASP A 292 14.56 -6.16 14.23
CA ASP A 292 15.88 -5.93 14.85
C ASP A 292 16.16 -4.42 15.04
N ARG A 293 15.51 -3.54 14.26
CA ARG A 293 15.56 -2.07 14.37
C ARG A 293 14.46 -1.47 15.26
N GLY A 294 13.61 -2.30 15.85
CA GLY A 294 12.44 -1.86 16.61
C GLY A 294 11.29 -1.34 15.74
N GLU A 295 11.32 -1.63 14.44
CA GLU A 295 10.25 -1.32 13.50
C GLU A 295 9.15 -2.37 13.57
N LEU A 296 7.90 -1.92 13.53
CA LEU A 296 6.71 -2.73 13.35
C LEU A 296 6.05 -2.37 12.02
N ASN A 297 5.14 -3.20 11.53
CA ASN A 297 4.41 -2.89 10.32
C ASN A 297 2.96 -3.39 10.32
N VAL A 298 2.21 -2.99 9.29
CA VAL A 298 0.79 -3.36 9.10
C VAL A 298 0.61 -4.87 9.17
N GLY A 299 1.43 -5.65 8.47
CA GLY A 299 1.40 -7.11 8.47
C GLY A 299 1.49 -7.73 9.85
N GLN A 300 2.47 -7.29 10.65
CA GLN A 300 2.61 -7.73 12.04
C GLN A 300 1.38 -7.37 12.86
N LEU A 301 0.94 -6.11 12.81
CA LEU A 301 -0.16 -5.61 13.64
C LEU A 301 -1.50 -6.28 13.28
N VAL A 302 -1.78 -6.44 11.99
CA VAL A 302 -2.98 -7.12 11.49
C VAL A 302 -2.95 -8.59 11.89
N ARG A 303 -1.83 -9.30 11.71
CA ARG A 303 -1.73 -10.70 12.13
C ARG A 303 -1.88 -10.87 13.66
N GLN A 304 -1.31 -9.96 14.46
CA GLN A 304 -1.48 -9.98 15.91
C GLN A 304 -2.93 -9.78 16.34
N ARG A 305 -3.71 -8.99 15.58
CA ARG A 305 -5.11 -8.67 15.91
C ARG A 305 -6.10 -9.72 15.39
N PHE A 306 -5.91 -10.19 14.17
CA PHE A 306 -6.89 -11.04 13.46
C PHE A 306 -6.48 -12.52 13.42
N GLY A 307 -5.24 -12.87 13.78
CA GLY A 307 -4.77 -14.26 13.76
C GLY A 307 -4.99 -14.90 12.39
N ASP A 308 -5.64 -16.06 12.37
CA ASP A 308 -5.95 -16.81 11.16
C ASP A 308 -6.99 -16.14 10.24
N GLN A 309 -7.67 -15.08 10.71
CA GLN A 309 -8.54 -14.25 9.86
C GLN A 309 -7.77 -13.21 9.03
N ALA A 310 -6.44 -13.16 9.17
CA ALA A 310 -5.56 -12.39 8.31
C ALA A 310 -4.73 -13.30 7.41
N VAL A 311 -4.64 -12.95 6.13
CA VAL A 311 -3.80 -13.64 5.14
C VAL A 311 -2.86 -12.62 4.51
N LEU A 312 -1.57 -12.93 4.49
CA LEU A 312 -0.53 -12.05 3.94
C LEU A 312 0.07 -12.71 2.71
N ILE A 313 0.00 -12.06 1.54
CA ILE A 313 0.59 -12.56 0.30
C ILE A 313 1.66 -11.58 -0.18
N GLY A 314 2.91 -12.03 -0.17
CA GLY A 314 4.05 -11.28 -0.70
C GLY A 314 4.22 -11.49 -2.20
N PHE A 315 4.94 -10.58 -2.83
CA PHE A 315 5.28 -10.64 -4.26
C PHE A 315 6.79 -10.52 -4.44
N GLY A 316 7.33 -11.01 -5.56
CA GLY A 316 8.76 -10.92 -5.85
C GLY A 316 9.09 -10.95 -7.33
N THR A 317 10.25 -10.37 -7.68
CA THR A 317 10.82 -10.43 -9.02
C THR A 317 12.34 -10.54 -9.04
N TYR A 318 12.88 -11.25 -10.04
CA TYR A 318 14.32 -11.42 -10.20
C TYR A 318 14.97 -10.25 -10.95
N THR A 319 14.35 -9.79 -12.04
CA THR A 319 14.87 -8.71 -12.89
C THR A 319 13.74 -8.10 -13.74
N GLY A 320 14.08 -7.18 -14.65
CA GLY A 320 13.12 -6.54 -15.54
C GLY A 320 13.28 -5.03 -15.51
N THR A 321 12.17 -4.31 -15.61
CA THR A 321 12.13 -2.85 -15.43
C THR A 321 11.16 -2.45 -14.33
N VAL A 322 11.37 -1.27 -13.76
CA VAL A 322 10.56 -0.67 -12.70
C VAL A 322 10.43 0.82 -12.95
N THR A 323 9.25 1.39 -12.67
CA THR A 323 9.09 2.85 -12.58
C THR A 323 9.48 3.32 -11.19
N ALA A 324 10.57 4.09 -11.11
CA ALA A 324 11.08 4.61 -9.85
C ALA A 324 11.86 5.90 -10.12
N ALA A 325 12.06 6.71 -9.08
CA ALA A 325 12.88 7.92 -9.18
C ALA A 325 14.30 7.69 -8.64
N SER A 326 15.26 8.51 -9.10
CA SER A 326 16.62 8.56 -8.55
C SER A 326 16.75 9.43 -7.28
N GLY A 327 15.71 10.21 -6.95
CA GLY A 327 15.68 11.06 -5.76
C GLY A 327 14.25 11.40 -5.34
N TRP A 328 14.09 11.86 -4.10
CA TRP A 328 12.81 12.40 -3.63
C TRP A 328 12.39 13.59 -4.50
N ASP A 329 11.11 13.62 -4.88
CA ASP A 329 10.50 14.63 -5.76
C ASP A 329 11.10 14.71 -7.18
N ALA A 330 11.97 13.77 -7.57
CA ALA A 330 12.47 13.66 -8.93
C ALA A 330 11.42 13.00 -9.86
N PRO A 331 11.45 13.28 -11.18
CA PRO A 331 10.54 12.66 -12.13
C PRO A 331 10.68 11.12 -12.14
N PRO A 332 9.61 10.39 -12.49
CA PRO A 332 9.70 8.95 -12.67
C PRO A 332 10.61 8.60 -13.84
N GLU A 333 11.42 7.57 -13.65
CA GLU A 333 12.27 6.98 -14.68
C GLU A 333 11.87 5.51 -14.88
N ARG A 334 12.08 4.99 -16.10
CA ARG A 334 11.98 3.55 -16.36
C ARG A 334 13.35 2.92 -16.17
N LYS A 335 13.56 2.31 -14.99
CA LYS A 335 14.88 1.81 -14.57
C LYS A 335 14.99 0.30 -14.73
N VAL A 336 16.19 -0.20 -15.04
CA VAL A 336 16.48 -1.64 -15.13
C VAL A 336 16.73 -2.21 -13.74
N VAL A 337 15.93 -3.20 -13.34
CA VAL A 337 16.13 -3.93 -12.08
C VAL A 337 17.29 -4.90 -12.26
N ARG A 338 18.35 -4.75 -11.46
CA ARG A 338 19.53 -5.63 -11.54
C ARG A 338 19.12 -7.08 -11.25
N PRO A 339 19.83 -8.08 -11.79
CA PRO A 339 19.67 -9.46 -11.36
C PRO A 339 19.75 -9.61 -9.83
N ALA A 340 18.93 -10.48 -9.25
CA ALA A 340 18.88 -10.63 -7.81
C ALA A 340 20.22 -11.07 -7.20
N LEU A 341 20.47 -10.63 -5.96
CA LEU A 341 21.73 -10.88 -5.28
C LEU A 341 21.88 -12.36 -4.89
N PRO A 342 23.12 -12.88 -4.78
CA PRO A 342 23.39 -14.17 -4.18
C PRO A 342 22.78 -14.29 -2.77
N ASN A 343 22.32 -15.49 -2.41
CA ASN A 343 21.66 -15.80 -1.14
C ASN A 343 20.32 -15.07 -0.89
N SER A 344 19.68 -14.57 -1.94
CA SER A 344 18.33 -14.02 -1.88
C SER A 344 17.24 -15.07 -2.11
N TRP A 345 16.00 -14.76 -1.74
CA TRP A 345 14.82 -15.56 -2.12
C TRP A 345 14.58 -15.46 -3.62
N GLU A 346 14.79 -14.27 -4.19
CA GLU A 346 14.59 -13.97 -5.60
C GLU A 346 15.50 -14.81 -6.50
N LEU A 347 16.79 -14.93 -6.17
CA LEU A 347 17.70 -15.79 -6.93
C LEU A 347 17.30 -17.27 -6.85
N LEU A 348 16.87 -17.72 -5.66
CA LEU A 348 16.42 -19.10 -5.47
C LEU A 348 15.18 -19.42 -6.31
N PHE A 349 14.22 -18.49 -6.38
CA PHE A 349 13.02 -18.64 -7.20
C PHE A 349 13.32 -18.56 -8.69
N HIS A 350 14.22 -17.70 -9.12
CA HIS A 350 14.73 -17.67 -10.50
C HIS A 350 15.31 -19.04 -10.92
N GLN A 351 16.14 -19.65 -10.07
CA GLN A 351 16.77 -20.94 -10.34
C GLN A 351 15.77 -22.12 -10.46
N THR A 352 14.52 -21.94 -10.03
CA THR A 352 13.47 -22.94 -10.30
C THR A 352 13.18 -23.06 -11.80
N GLY A 353 13.41 -22.02 -12.59
CA GLY A 353 13.05 -21.97 -14.01
C GLY A 353 11.54 -21.92 -14.26
N VAL A 354 10.73 -21.68 -13.22
CA VAL A 354 9.28 -21.47 -13.35
C VAL A 354 9.03 -19.96 -13.41
N PRO A 355 8.61 -19.41 -14.56
CA PRO A 355 8.63 -17.96 -14.79
C PRO A 355 7.59 -17.19 -13.97
N LYS A 356 6.47 -17.81 -13.62
CA LYS A 356 5.43 -17.19 -12.79
C LYS A 356 4.72 -18.26 -11.99
N PHE A 357 4.60 -18.08 -10.68
CA PHE A 357 3.94 -19.07 -9.82
C PHE A 357 3.42 -18.48 -8.52
N PHE A 358 2.52 -19.23 -7.89
CA PHE A 358 2.11 -19.05 -6.50
C PHE A 358 2.71 -20.15 -5.61
N LEU A 359 3.28 -19.77 -4.47
CA LEU A 359 3.80 -20.67 -3.44
C LEU A 359 2.96 -20.54 -2.16
N PRO A 360 2.16 -21.56 -1.79
CA PRO A 360 1.32 -21.53 -0.58
C PRO A 360 2.14 -21.87 0.66
N LEU A 361 2.83 -20.88 1.23
CA LEU A 361 3.76 -21.03 2.37
C LEU A 361 3.09 -21.61 3.62
N ARG A 362 1.82 -21.29 3.86
CA ARG A 362 1.04 -21.82 4.99
C ARG A 362 0.84 -23.34 4.89
N ASP A 363 0.51 -23.82 3.69
CA ASP A 363 0.03 -25.18 3.41
C ASP A 363 1.09 -26.11 2.79
N LEU A 364 2.38 -25.87 3.06
CA LEU A 364 3.46 -26.70 2.53
C LEU A 364 3.40 -28.13 3.08
N ALA A 365 3.15 -29.10 2.21
CA ALA A 365 3.09 -30.52 2.57
C ALA A 365 4.46 -31.15 2.83
N ASP A 366 5.54 -30.61 2.24
CA ASP A 366 6.91 -31.10 2.42
C ASP A 366 7.55 -30.50 3.68
N PRO A 367 7.83 -31.29 4.73
CA PRO A 367 8.41 -30.78 5.98
C PRO A 367 9.81 -30.20 5.80
N GLN A 368 10.60 -30.70 4.84
CA GLN A 368 11.95 -30.19 4.61
C GLN A 368 11.91 -28.81 3.95
N LEU A 369 11.00 -28.62 2.99
CA LEU A 369 10.78 -27.31 2.39
C LEU A 369 10.19 -26.34 3.42
N ALA A 370 9.22 -26.79 4.22
CA ALA A 370 8.62 -25.99 5.29
C ALA A 370 9.66 -25.45 6.29
N ASN A 371 10.59 -26.30 6.73
CA ASN A 371 11.70 -25.87 7.59
C ASN A 371 12.67 -24.93 6.87
N PHE A 372 12.90 -25.14 5.57
CA PHE A 372 13.83 -24.33 4.80
C PHE A 372 13.33 -22.89 4.60
N VAL A 373 12.04 -22.70 4.32
CA VAL A 373 11.44 -21.36 4.13
C VAL A 373 11.35 -20.54 5.44
N GLU A 374 11.73 -21.13 6.57
CA GLU A 374 11.92 -20.44 7.85
C GLU A 374 13.36 -19.93 8.07
N THR A 375 14.29 -20.27 7.17
CA THR A 375 15.68 -19.75 7.23
C THR A 375 15.74 -18.27 6.84
N ARG A 376 16.76 -17.55 7.31
CA ARG A 376 16.99 -16.15 6.91
C ARG A 376 17.71 -16.09 5.56
N ARG A 377 17.16 -15.32 4.61
CA ARG A 377 17.80 -14.94 3.34
C ARG A 377 17.61 -13.46 3.06
N LEU A 378 18.25 -12.97 2.01
CA LEU A 378 17.98 -11.62 1.51
C LEU A 378 16.62 -11.60 0.80
N GLU A 379 15.88 -10.51 0.97
CA GLU A 379 14.65 -10.19 0.25
C GLU A 379 14.75 -8.77 -0.28
N ARG A 380 14.33 -8.57 -1.54
CA ARG A 380 14.34 -7.29 -2.23
C ARG A 380 13.11 -6.46 -1.87
N ALA A 381 13.32 -5.17 -1.64
CA ALA A 381 12.29 -4.16 -1.44
C ALA A 381 12.68 -2.87 -2.16
N ILE A 382 12.02 -2.56 -3.26
CA ILE A 382 12.24 -1.33 -4.03
C ILE A 382 11.05 -0.40 -3.78
N GLY A 383 11.26 0.64 -2.98
CA GLY A 383 10.23 1.65 -2.77
C GLY A 383 10.03 2.55 -3.99
N VAL A 384 9.68 3.80 -3.71
CA VAL A 384 9.47 4.85 -4.73
C VAL A 384 10.80 5.29 -5.38
N LEU A 385 11.90 5.04 -4.68
CA LEU A 385 13.26 5.24 -5.16
C LEU A 385 13.89 3.90 -5.54
N TYR A 386 14.69 3.91 -6.60
CA TYR A 386 15.55 2.78 -6.96
C TYR A 386 16.97 3.25 -7.29
N LEU A 387 17.92 2.81 -6.45
CA LEU A 387 19.34 3.19 -6.48
C LEU A 387 20.20 1.94 -6.76
N PRO A 388 20.39 1.56 -8.04
CA PRO A 388 21.07 0.31 -8.42
C PRO A 388 22.54 0.23 -7.96
N GLU A 389 23.21 1.37 -7.78
CA GLU A 389 24.60 1.47 -7.33
C GLU A 389 24.75 1.04 -5.86
N THR A 390 23.69 1.21 -5.06
CA THR A 390 23.65 0.92 -3.62
C THR A 390 22.65 -0.17 -3.26
N GLU A 391 22.17 -0.94 -4.23
CA GLU A 391 21.00 -1.83 -4.12
C GLU A 391 21.03 -2.74 -2.89
N ARG A 392 22.19 -3.35 -2.57
CA ARG A 392 22.32 -4.22 -1.39
C ARG A 392 21.99 -3.50 -0.07
N ILE A 393 22.35 -2.23 0.06
CA ILE A 393 22.16 -1.45 1.28
C ILE A 393 20.76 -0.83 1.28
N SER A 394 20.32 -0.32 0.13
CA SER A 394 19.11 0.50 0.01
C SER A 394 17.84 -0.33 -0.22
N HIS A 395 17.95 -1.51 -0.83
CA HIS A 395 16.81 -2.27 -1.36
C HIS A 395 16.79 -3.75 -0.98
N TYR A 396 17.59 -4.15 0.01
CA TYR A 396 17.58 -5.52 0.53
C TYR A 396 17.60 -5.54 2.06
N PHE A 397 16.79 -6.43 2.61
CA PHE A 397 16.77 -6.73 4.03
C PHE A 397 16.82 -8.24 4.26
N SER A 398 17.06 -8.66 5.51
CA SER A 398 17.04 -10.09 5.85
C SER A 398 15.63 -10.50 6.26
N ALA A 399 15.13 -11.60 5.71
CA ALA A 399 13.78 -12.07 5.96
C ALA A 399 13.68 -13.60 6.00
N ARG A 400 12.70 -14.09 6.76
CA ARG A 400 12.25 -15.49 6.76
C ARG A 400 10.90 -15.55 6.06
N LEU A 401 10.85 -16.23 4.92
CA LEU A 401 9.72 -16.13 4.01
C LEU A 401 8.39 -16.60 4.61
N ARG A 402 8.35 -17.81 5.19
CA ARG A 402 7.11 -18.39 5.74
C ARG A 402 6.59 -17.67 7.00
N PRO A 403 7.44 -17.25 7.96
CA PRO A 403 6.97 -16.41 9.06
C PRO A 403 6.48 -15.04 8.61
N GLN A 404 6.95 -14.52 7.47
CA GLN A 404 6.56 -13.21 6.94
C GLN A 404 5.22 -13.27 6.20
N PHE A 405 5.02 -14.27 5.33
CA PHE A 405 3.86 -14.38 4.46
C PHE A 405 3.21 -15.77 4.50
N ASP A 406 1.91 -15.81 4.22
CA ASP A 406 1.13 -17.04 4.08
C ASP A 406 1.17 -17.62 2.66
N GLY A 407 1.38 -16.75 1.67
CA GLY A 407 1.56 -17.11 0.27
C GLY A 407 2.54 -16.16 -0.41
N TYR A 408 3.11 -16.58 -1.53
CA TYR A 408 4.04 -15.75 -2.29
C TYR A 408 3.81 -15.87 -3.79
N LEU A 409 3.67 -14.74 -4.47
CA LEU A 409 3.53 -14.64 -5.92
C LEU A 409 4.86 -14.23 -6.55
N TRP A 410 5.37 -15.10 -7.42
CA TRP A 410 6.65 -14.92 -8.08
C TRP A 410 6.46 -14.56 -9.56
N PHE A 411 7.29 -13.62 -10.02
CA PHE A 411 7.42 -13.21 -11.42
C PHE A 411 8.91 -13.14 -11.77
N ASP A 412 9.39 -13.97 -12.67
CA ASP A 412 10.83 -14.04 -12.97
C ASP A 412 11.36 -12.78 -13.66
N ARG A 413 10.53 -12.18 -14.52
CA ARG A 413 10.82 -10.91 -15.18
C ARG A 413 9.56 -10.05 -15.20
N THR A 414 9.73 -8.76 -14.92
CA THR A 414 8.64 -7.80 -14.81
C THR A 414 8.88 -6.53 -15.63
N GLU A 415 7.83 -5.76 -15.86
CA GLU A 415 7.87 -4.49 -16.60
C GLU A 415 7.48 -3.30 -15.71
N ALA A 416 8.05 -2.14 -16.04
CA ALA A 416 7.74 -0.88 -15.41
C ALA A 416 6.27 -0.49 -15.61
N VAL A 417 5.58 -0.11 -14.53
CA VAL A 417 4.20 0.37 -14.55
C VAL A 417 4.13 1.70 -15.30
N ALA A 418 3.20 1.85 -16.24
CA ALA A 418 3.15 3.04 -17.08
C ALA A 418 2.37 4.17 -16.38
N PRO A 419 3.00 5.34 -16.10
CA PRO A 419 2.29 6.51 -15.60
C PRO A 419 1.18 6.96 -16.57
N LEU A 420 0.18 7.68 -16.07
CA LEU A 420 -0.84 8.29 -16.93
C LEU A 420 -0.33 9.54 -17.63
N GLU A 421 0.52 10.30 -16.96
CA GLU A 421 1.22 11.45 -17.51
C GLU A 421 2.37 11.00 -18.42
N HIS A 422 2.75 11.90 -19.32
CA HIS A 422 3.93 11.74 -20.13
C HIS A 422 5.14 12.35 -19.40
N PHE A 423 6.17 11.55 -19.20
CA PHE A 423 7.45 11.95 -18.63
C PHE A 423 8.56 11.57 -19.60
N PRO A 424 9.31 12.54 -20.17
CA PRO A 424 10.42 12.26 -21.08
C PRO A 424 11.43 11.27 -20.50
N GLU A 425 11.78 11.42 -19.21
CA GLU A 425 12.72 10.58 -18.47
C GLU A 425 12.24 9.13 -18.31
N TRP A 426 10.94 8.88 -18.42
CA TRP A 426 10.38 7.53 -18.38
C TRP A 426 10.42 6.85 -19.76
N GLU A 427 10.29 7.63 -20.83
CA GLU A 427 10.34 7.12 -22.21
C GLU A 427 11.76 6.78 -22.65
N GLU A 428 12.74 7.57 -22.20
CA GLU A 428 14.15 7.25 -22.35
C GLU A 428 14.49 6.00 -21.52
N VAL A 429 14.75 4.86 -22.17
CA VAL A 429 15.35 3.72 -21.45
C VAL A 429 16.81 4.10 -21.24
N GLU A 430 17.32 4.02 -20.00
CA GLU A 430 18.75 3.78 -19.83
C GLU A 430 19.06 2.37 -20.38
N GLU A 431 19.25 2.26 -21.69
CA GLU A 431 19.99 1.15 -22.26
C GLU A 431 21.41 1.26 -21.71
N VAL A 432 21.73 0.46 -20.69
CA VAL A 432 23.13 0.25 -20.31
C VAL A 432 23.81 -0.23 -21.58
N PRO A 433 24.76 0.54 -22.18
CA PRO A 433 25.37 0.12 -23.42
C PRO A 433 26.01 -1.24 -23.20
N GLU A 434 25.65 -2.22 -24.04
CA GLU A 434 26.36 -3.50 -24.11
C GLU A 434 27.83 -3.20 -24.37
N THR A 435 28.63 -3.16 -23.31
CA THR A 435 30.08 -3.14 -23.42
C THR A 435 30.52 -4.56 -23.78
N TYR A 436 30.36 -4.89 -25.07
CA TYR A 436 31.02 -6.03 -25.72
C TYR A 436 32.39 -5.60 -26.27
N PRO A 437 33.38 -6.51 -26.31
CA PRO A 437 34.59 -6.32 -25.50
C PRO A 437 35.83 -5.88 -26.29
N PHE A 438 36.84 -5.51 -25.50
CA PHE A 438 38.24 -5.38 -25.88
C PHE A 438 38.73 -6.46 -26.85
N GLY A 439 39.51 -6.04 -27.85
CA GLY A 439 40.53 -6.88 -28.46
C GLY A 439 40.69 -6.73 -29.98
N LEU A 440 41.48 -5.74 -30.40
CA LEU A 440 42.76 -5.96 -31.10
C LEU A 440 43.70 -4.77 -30.89
#